data_AF-A0A2E3AKS9-F1
#
_entry.id   AF-A0A2E3AKS9-F1
#
_cell.length_a   1.000
_cell.length_b   1.000
_cell.length_c   1.000
_cell.angle_alpha   90.00
_cell.angle_beta   90.00
_cell.angle_gamma   90.00
#
_symmetry.space_group_name_H-M   'P 1'
#
loop_
_entity.id
_entity.type
_entity.pdbx_description
1 polymer ?
#
loop_
_entity_poly.entity_id
_entity_poly.type
_entity_poly.pdbx_seq_one_letter_code
_entity_poly.pdbx_strand_id
1 'polypeptide(L)'
;MINMELLVTVIARGVFGLFAAIVLSTVIWSFFWVTFRPSSEELASFFLLQTLIVGIPAGLAVIFAWWNTQSSQRIQLMFIALALFASVIGAWGTNELRGVETHYALVNGVLRVPVFSIRHMLASMLFGAVLGGNFVAGAFFLCRSLKYREN
;
A
#
# COMPACT_ATOMS: atom_id res chain seq x y z
N MET A 1 -23.55 17.43 4.26
CA MET A 1 -22.80 17.99 5.41
C MET A 1 -22.03 16.85 6.04
N ILE A 2 -20.73 17.03 6.31
CA ILE A 2 -19.96 16.07 7.13
C ILE A 2 -20.39 16.29 8.58
N ASN A 3 -20.97 15.25 9.19
CA ASN A 3 -21.26 15.18 10.62
C ASN A 3 -19.94 14.89 11.38
N MET A 4 -19.81 15.43 12.60
CA MET A 4 -18.70 15.14 13.53
C MET A 4 -18.48 13.62 13.72
N GLU A 5 -19.52 12.80 13.78
CA GLU A 5 -19.42 11.34 13.88
C GLU A 5 -18.74 10.70 12.66
N LEU A 6 -19.07 11.16 11.45
CA LEU A 6 -18.44 10.69 10.22
C LEU A 6 -16.96 11.10 10.20
N LEU A 7 -16.65 12.32 10.62
CA LEU A 7 -15.28 12.81 10.70
C LEU A 7 -14.44 11.98 11.68
N VAL A 8 -14.97 11.74 12.90
CA VAL A 8 -14.30 10.92 13.92
C VAL A 8 -14.08 9.49 13.41
N THR A 9 -15.08 8.91 12.74
CA THR A 9 -15.00 7.55 12.18
C THR A 9 -13.91 7.45 11.11
N VAL A 10 -13.86 8.43 10.19
CA VAL A 10 -12.86 8.48 9.12
C VAL A 10 -11.46 8.65 9.69
N ILE A 11 -11.28 9.51 10.69
CA ILE A 11 -9.98 9.71 11.35
C ILE A 11 -9.56 8.44 12.10
N ALA A 12 -10.45 7.83 12.88
CA ALA A 12 -10.16 6.62 13.63
C ALA A 12 -9.77 5.45 12.72
N ARG A 13 -10.55 5.23 11.64
CA ARG A 13 -10.25 4.22 10.63
C ARG A 13 -8.94 4.52 9.89
N GLY A 14 -8.68 5.79 9.59
CA GLY A 14 -7.42 6.22 8.97
C GLY A 14 -6.21 5.93 9.86
N VAL A 15 -6.25 6.34 11.13
CA VAL A 15 -5.15 6.07 12.08
C VAL A 15 -4.93 4.58 12.26
N PHE A 16 -6.01 3.82 12.46
CA PHE A 16 -5.93 2.36 12.59
C PHE A 16 -5.39 1.70 11.32
N GLY A 17 -5.86 2.10 10.15
CA GLY A 17 -5.42 1.57 8.85
C GLY A 17 -3.97 1.90 8.53
N LEU A 18 -3.49 3.08 8.91
CA LEU A 18 -2.07 3.43 8.80
C LEU A 18 -1.22 2.52 9.69
N PHE A 19 -1.59 2.41 10.97
CA PHE A 19 -0.86 1.58 11.94
C PHE A 19 -0.84 0.10 11.53
N ALA A 20 -2.01 -0.47 11.22
CA ALA A 20 -2.14 -1.88 10.85
C ALA A 20 -1.35 -2.20 9.56
N ALA A 21 -1.39 -1.31 8.56
CA ALA A 21 -0.64 -1.50 7.32
C ALA A 21 0.87 -1.45 7.53
N ILE A 22 1.37 -0.51 8.35
CA ILE A 22 2.80 -0.46 8.70
C ILE A 22 3.22 -1.75 9.38
N VAL A 23 2.48 -2.19 10.41
CA VAL A 23 2.81 -3.39 11.18
C VAL A 23 2.78 -4.63 10.30
N LEU A 24 1.69 -4.85 9.56
CA LEU A 24 1.51 -6.07 8.77
C LEU A 24 2.55 -6.16 7.63
N SER A 25 2.79 -5.07 6.89
CA SER A 25 3.81 -5.05 5.85
C SER A 25 5.21 -5.25 6.42
N THR A 26 5.54 -4.62 7.55
CA THR A 26 6.87 -4.78 8.16
C THR A 26 7.11 -6.20 8.65
N VAL A 27 6.11 -6.83 9.26
CA VAL A 27 6.20 -8.22 9.73
C VAL A 27 6.37 -9.19 8.56
N ILE A 28 5.52 -9.08 7.53
CA ILE A 28 5.59 -9.96 6.35
C ILE A 28 6.91 -9.76 5.60
N TRP A 29 7.33 -8.51 5.39
CA TRP A 29 8.60 -8.21 4.76
C TRP A 29 9.79 -8.78 5.54
N SER A 30 9.80 -8.64 6.87
CA SER A 30 10.87 -9.16 7.73
C SER A 30 10.95 -10.69 7.68
N PHE A 31 9.78 -11.36 7.69
CA PHE A 31 9.71 -12.80 7.54
C PHE A 31 10.28 -13.26 6.19
N PHE A 32 9.90 -12.59 5.09
CA PHE A 32 10.43 -12.89 3.76
C PHE A 32 11.95 -12.66 3.66
N TRP A 33 12.43 -11.57 4.25
CA TRP A 33 13.85 -11.22 4.27
C TRP A 33 14.69 -12.29 4.97
N VAL A 34 14.24 -12.76 6.14
CA VAL A 34 14.94 -13.76 6.94
C VAL A 34 14.88 -15.15 6.30
N THR A 35 13.72 -15.52 5.74
CA THR A 35 13.45 -16.89 5.27
C THR A 35 14.02 -17.14 3.87
N PHE A 36 13.82 -16.22 2.94
CA PHE A 36 14.13 -16.45 1.52
C PHE A 36 15.38 -15.73 1.04
N ARG A 37 15.86 -14.71 1.77
CA ARG A 37 17.01 -13.86 1.41
C ARG A 37 17.08 -13.57 -0.10
N PRO A 38 16.06 -12.87 -0.66
CA PRO A 38 15.96 -12.66 -2.10
C PRO A 38 17.25 -12.05 -2.66
N SER A 39 17.81 -12.66 -3.69
CA SER A 39 19.03 -12.19 -4.34
C SER A 39 18.75 -10.92 -5.15
N SER A 40 19.73 -10.01 -5.16
CA SER A 40 19.66 -8.77 -5.93
C SER A 40 20.33 -8.90 -7.31
N GLU A 41 20.60 -10.14 -7.76
CA GLU A 41 21.30 -10.41 -9.03
C GLU A 41 20.47 -9.94 -10.24
N GLU A 42 19.16 -10.15 -10.19
CA GLU A 42 18.20 -9.56 -11.12
C GLU A 42 17.44 -8.42 -10.43
N LEU A 43 17.92 -7.21 -10.64
CA LEU A 43 17.43 -6.03 -9.92
C LEU A 43 15.93 -5.76 -10.17
N ALA A 44 15.44 -5.96 -11.39
CA ALA A 44 14.04 -5.77 -11.75
C ALA A 44 13.11 -6.76 -11.03
N SER A 45 13.44 -8.06 -11.11
CA SER A 45 12.73 -9.14 -10.45
C SER A 45 12.71 -8.93 -8.93
N PHE A 46 13.84 -8.50 -8.36
CA PHE A 46 13.95 -8.14 -6.96
C PHE A 46 12.99 -6.98 -6.59
N PHE A 47 13.01 -5.87 -7.31
CA PHE A 47 12.15 -4.72 -6.98
C PHE A 47 10.65 -5.03 -7.10
N LEU A 48 10.25 -5.78 -8.12
CA LEU A 48 8.85 -6.21 -8.27
C LEU A 48 8.42 -7.08 -7.09
N LEU A 49 9.26 -8.05 -6.71
CA LEU A 49 9.00 -8.91 -5.57
C LEU A 49 8.86 -8.09 -4.28
N GLN A 50 9.77 -7.15 -4.03
CA GLN A 50 9.74 -6.29 -2.85
C GLN A 50 8.49 -5.40 -2.81
N THR A 51 8.09 -4.86 -3.97
CA THR A 51 6.86 -4.06 -4.11
C THR A 51 5.62 -4.89 -3.73
N LEU A 52 5.54 -6.14 -4.20
CA LEU A 52 4.42 -7.02 -3.87
C LEU A 52 4.41 -7.42 -2.40
N ILE A 53 5.58 -7.78 -1.85
CA ILE A 53 5.75 -8.17 -0.45
C ILE A 53 5.39 -7.03 0.50
N VAL A 54 5.63 -5.77 0.15
CA VAL A 54 5.24 -4.63 0.98
C VAL A 54 3.80 -4.20 0.71
N GLY A 55 3.42 -4.09 -0.56
CA GLY A 55 2.17 -3.51 -1.01
C GLY A 55 0.94 -4.39 -0.76
N ILE A 56 1.02 -5.71 -0.97
CA ILE A 56 -0.13 -6.61 -0.76
C ILE A 56 -0.51 -6.65 0.72
N PRO A 57 0.42 -6.89 1.68
CA PRO A 57 0.11 -6.81 3.10
C PRO A 57 -0.49 -5.47 3.54
N ALA A 58 0.06 -4.35 3.05
CA ALA A 58 -0.47 -3.03 3.37
C ALA A 58 -1.93 -2.93 2.91
N GLY A 59 -2.20 -3.32 1.66
CA GLY A 59 -3.54 -3.32 1.10
C GLY A 59 -4.52 -4.20 1.87
N LEU A 60 -4.11 -5.38 2.34
CA LEU A 60 -4.94 -6.24 3.18
C LEU A 60 -5.31 -5.60 4.52
N ALA A 61 -4.34 -4.96 5.19
CA ALA A 61 -4.59 -4.22 6.42
C ALA A 61 -5.52 -3.01 6.19
N VAL A 62 -5.34 -2.29 5.07
CA VAL A 62 -6.23 -1.20 4.67
C VAL A 62 -7.65 -1.73 4.40
N ILE A 63 -7.79 -2.83 3.67
CA ILE A 63 -9.10 -3.45 3.42
C ILE A 63 -9.81 -3.74 4.72
N PHE A 64 -9.10 -4.33 5.68
CA PHE A 64 -9.65 -4.64 6.99
C PHE A 64 -10.06 -3.37 7.75
N ALA A 65 -9.20 -2.35 7.81
CA ALA A 65 -9.46 -1.11 8.52
C ALA A 65 -10.65 -0.30 7.96
N TRP A 66 -10.87 -0.38 6.65
CA TRP A 66 -11.90 0.38 5.95
C TRP A 66 -13.11 -0.46 5.52
N TRP A 67 -13.18 -1.72 5.98
CA TRP A 67 -14.27 -2.62 5.63
C TRP A 67 -15.63 -2.03 6.03
N ASN A 68 -16.63 -2.21 5.16
CA ASN A 68 -18.01 -1.84 5.46
C ASN A 68 -18.94 -3.02 5.13
N THR A 69 -19.57 -3.56 6.17
CA THR A 69 -20.49 -4.71 6.07
C THR A 69 -21.83 -4.36 5.43
N GLN A 70 -22.22 -3.09 5.42
CA GLN A 70 -23.49 -2.64 4.82
C GLN A 70 -23.43 -2.53 3.30
N SER A 71 -22.22 -2.46 2.73
CA SER A 71 -22.05 -2.28 1.29
C SER A 71 -22.36 -3.56 0.51
N SER A 72 -22.93 -3.38 -0.68
CA SER A 72 -23.17 -4.50 -1.60
C SER A 72 -21.87 -5.22 -2.00
N GLN A 73 -21.99 -6.51 -2.36
CA GLN A 73 -20.85 -7.34 -2.77
C GLN A 73 -20.06 -6.73 -3.94
N ARG A 74 -20.74 -6.13 -4.92
CA ARG A 74 -20.08 -5.49 -6.08
C ARG A 74 -19.21 -4.31 -5.65
N ILE A 75 -19.70 -3.48 -4.72
CA ILE A 75 -18.96 -2.33 -4.17
C ILE A 75 -17.77 -2.81 -3.33
N GLN A 76 -17.95 -3.86 -2.53
CA GLN A 76 -16.87 -4.45 -1.74
C GLN A 76 -15.74 -5.01 -2.63
N LEU A 77 -16.08 -5.69 -3.73
CA LEU A 77 -15.08 -6.18 -4.69
C LEU A 77 -14.30 -5.03 -5.34
N MET A 78 -14.98 -3.96 -5.76
CA MET A 78 -14.31 -2.77 -6.30
C MET A 78 -13.40 -2.12 -5.27
N PHE A 79 -13.85 -2.03 -4.01
CA PHE A 79 -13.07 -1.51 -2.90
C PHE A 79 -11.79 -2.33 -2.67
N ILE A 80 -11.91 -3.66 -2.60
CA ILE A 80 -10.75 -4.57 -2.44
C ILE A 80 -9.74 -4.33 -3.56
N ALA A 81 -10.19 -4.33 -4.81
CA ALA A 81 -9.33 -4.15 -5.97
C ALA A 81 -8.61 -2.79 -5.92
N LEU A 82 -9.34 -1.71 -5.63
CA LEU A 82 -8.79 -0.36 -5.53
C LEU A 82 -7.78 -0.21 -4.40
N ALA A 83 -8.09 -0.72 -3.21
CA ALA A 83 -7.21 -0.62 -2.05
C ALA A 83 -5.90 -1.39 -2.26
N LEU A 84 -5.98 -2.62 -2.81
CA LEU A 84 -4.79 -3.40 -3.16
C LEU A 84 -3.98 -2.72 -4.25
N PHE A 85 -4.63 -2.31 -5.34
CA PHE A 85 -3.96 -1.64 -6.46
C PHE A 85 -3.25 -0.36 -5.99
N ALA A 86 -3.93 0.50 -5.22
CA ALA A 86 -3.34 1.73 -4.70
C ALA A 86 -2.17 1.46 -3.75
N SER A 87 -2.23 0.39 -2.96
CA SER A 87 -1.13 0.04 -2.05
C SER A 87 0.09 -0.49 -2.81
N VAL A 88 -0.11 -1.38 -3.79
CA VAL A 88 0.99 -1.93 -4.60
C VAL A 88 1.62 -0.86 -5.49
N ILE A 89 0.80 -0.09 -6.21
CA ILE A 89 1.29 1.00 -7.07
C ILE A 89 1.89 2.13 -6.24
N GLY A 90 1.35 2.42 -5.05
CA GLY A 90 1.94 3.37 -4.13
C GLY A 90 3.35 2.95 -3.69
N ALA A 91 3.53 1.67 -3.33
CA ALA A 91 4.84 1.11 -2.99
C ALA A 91 5.86 1.27 -4.13
N TRP A 92 5.43 0.98 -5.36
CA TRP A 92 6.28 1.11 -6.54
C TRP A 92 6.58 2.57 -6.90
N GLY A 93 5.54 3.40 -7.06
CA GLY A 93 5.68 4.77 -7.53
C GLY A 93 6.47 5.67 -6.59
N THR A 94 6.44 5.41 -5.28
CA THR A 94 7.28 6.17 -4.33
C THR A 94 8.77 5.85 -4.44
N ASN A 95 9.13 4.67 -4.91
CA ASN A 95 10.50 4.36 -5.26
C ASN A 95 10.92 5.09 -6.54
N GLU A 96 10.09 5.07 -7.58
CA GLU A 96 10.35 5.83 -8.82
C GLU A 96 10.57 7.32 -8.54
N LEU A 97 9.68 7.94 -7.75
CA LEU A 97 9.75 9.37 -7.41
C LEU A 97 10.99 9.75 -6.59
N ARG A 98 11.57 8.81 -5.85
CA ARG A 98 12.78 9.04 -5.04
C ARG A 98 14.07 8.74 -5.78
N GLY A 99 14.01 8.55 -7.10
CA GLY A 99 15.19 8.29 -7.93
C GLY A 99 15.72 6.86 -7.78
N VAL A 100 14.90 5.96 -7.22
CA VAL A 100 15.12 4.52 -7.41
C VAL A 100 14.59 4.26 -8.80
N GLU A 101 15.46 4.31 -9.80
CA GLU A 101 15.14 4.16 -11.22
C GLU A 101 14.63 2.73 -11.55
N THR A 102 13.57 2.28 -10.89
CA THR A 102 13.01 0.93 -11.00
C THR A 102 12.43 0.71 -12.40
N HIS A 103 11.99 1.76 -13.10
CA HIS A 103 11.57 1.67 -14.49
C HIS A 103 12.76 1.38 -15.40
N TYR A 104 13.92 1.98 -15.15
CA TYR A 104 15.11 1.72 -15.95
C TYR A 104 15.63 0.30 -15.69
N ALA A 105 15.52 -0.20 -14.45
CA ALA A 105 15.78 -1.60 -14.15
C ALA A 105 14.84 -2.55 -14.89
N LEU A 106 13.54 -2.23 -14.97
CA LEU A 106 12.53 -3.04 -15.67
C LEU A 106 12.61 -3.00 -17.19
N VAL A 107 12.92 -1.84 -17.79
CA VAL A 107 12.76 -1.59 -19.23
C VAL A 107 14.09 -1.49 -19.96
N ASN A 108 15.13 -0.94 -19.31
CA ASN A 108 16.38 -0.55 -19.97
C ASN A 108 17.63 -1.27 -19.44
N GLY A 109 17.51 -2.14 -18.41
CA GLY A 109 18.60 -2.94 -17.87
C GLY A 109 19.77 -2.08 -17.34
N VAL A 110 19.62 -1.46 -16.17
CA VAL A 110 20.71 -0.66 -15.56
C VAL A 110 21.76 -1.55 -14.91
N LEU A 111 23.04 -1.29 -15.21
CA LEU A 111 24.18 -2.06 -14.68
C LEU A 111 24.55 -1.76 -13.22
N ARG A 112 24.24 -0.57 -12.66
CA ARG A 112 24.47 -0.26 -11.23
C ARG A 112 23.54 0.85 -10.75
N VAL A 113 22.61 0.53 -9.84
CA VAL A 113 21.88 1.53 -9.05
C VAL A 113 22.81 2.03 -7.94
N PRO A 114 22.85 3.35 -7.65
CA PRO A 114 23.68 3.90 -6.57
C PRO A 114 23.38 3.19 -5.25
N VAL A 115 24.44 2.84 -4.51
CA VAL A 115 24.47 1.98 -3.31
C VAL A 115 23.18 2.13 -2.49
N PHE A 116 22.26 1.19 -2.70
CA PHE A 116 20.91 1.26 -2.16
C PHE A 116 20.89 0.63 -0.78
N SER A 117 20.54 1.40 0.25
CA SER A 117 20.24 0.81 1.56
C SER A 117 18.87 0.15 1.48
N ILE A 118 18.79 -1.16 1.74
CA ILE A 118 17.54 -1.92 1.84
C ILE A 118 16.54 -1.23 2.78
N ARG A 119 17.04 -0.60 3.85
CA ARG A 119 16.20 0.16 4.79
C ARG A 119 15.56 1.38 4.13
N HIS A 120 16.30 2.07 3.24
CA HIS A 120 15.78 3.22 2.53
C HIS A 120 14.70 2.82 1.53
N MET A 121 14.92 1.70 0.80
CA MET A 121 13.92 1.06 -0.07
C MET A 121 12.63 0.74 0.68
N LEU A 122 12.78 0.07 1.81
CA LEU A 122 11.65 -0.39 2.59
C LEU A 122 10.84 0.81 3.12
N ALA A 123 11.54 1.83 3.61
CA ALA A 123 10.89 3.03 4.14
C ALA A 123 10.09 3.78 3.04
N SER A 124 10.61 3.87 1.82
CA SER A 124 9.87 4.49 0.71
C SER A 124 8.67 3.64 0.28
N MET A 125 8.87 2.33 0.08
CA MET A 125 7.78 1.42 -0.27
C MET A 125 6.66 1.41 0.78
N LEU A 126 7.02 1.37 2.07
CA LEU A 126 6.05 1.45 3.17
C LEU A 126 5.28 2.76 3.14
N PHE A 127 5.98 3.88 2.97
CA PHE A 127 5.34 5.20 2.88
C PHE A 127 4.31 5.24 1.76
N GLY A 128 4.68 4.79 0.56
CA GLY A 128 3.78 4.75 -0.59
C GLY A 128 2.62 3.78 -0.43
N ALA A 129 2.88 2.57 0.03
CA ALA A 129 1.86 1.54 0.20
C ALA A 129 0.80 1.95 1.20
N VAL A 130 1.25 2.40 2.38
CA VAL A 130 0.40 2.72 3.51
C VAL A 130 -0.45 3.95 3.21
N LEU A 131 0.15 5.02 2.66
CA LEU A 131 -0.58 6.24 2.33
C LEU A 131 -1.48 6.04 1.11
N GLY A 132 -0.99 5.40 0.05
CA GLY A 132 -1.76 5.17 -1.18
C GLY A 132 -3.02 4.36 -0.91
N GLY A 133 -2.90 3.24 -0.21
CA GLY A 133 -4.03 2.41 0.20
C GLY A 133 -5.03 3.17 1.08
N ASN A 134 -4.56 3.78 2.17
CA ASN A 134 -5.44 4.48 3.11
C ASN A 134 -6.14 5.69 2.49
N PHE A 135 -5.45 6.44 1.63
CA PHE A 135 -6.05 7.60 0.95
C PHE A 135 -7.19 7.18 0.03
N VAL A 136 -6.96 6.18 -0.84
CA VAL A 136 -8.00 5.68 -1.75
C VAL A 136 -9.14 5.04 -0.99
N ALA A 137 -8.85 4.26 0.04
CA ALA A 137 -9.86 3.64 0.89
C ALA A 137 -10.72 4.66 1.63
N GLY A 138 -10.09 5.68 2.22
CA GLY A 138 -10.77 6.78 2.91
C GLY A 138 -11.62 7.63 1.97
N ALA A 139 -11.11 7.97 0.79
CA ALA A 139 -11.86 8.69 -0.24
C ALA A 139 -13.07 7.87 -0.72
N PHE A 140 -12.88 6.57 -0.94
CA PHE A 140 -13.95 5.65 -1.33
C PHE A 140 -15.02 5.50 -0.24
N PHE A 141 -14.60 5.42 1.03
CA PHE A 141 -15.52 5.41 2.17
C PHE A 141 -16.32 6.72 2.26
N LEU A 142 -15.65 7.87 2.26
CA LEU A 142 -16.30 9.19 2.30
C LEU A 142 -17.29 9.40 1.16
N CYS A 143 -16.91 9.05 -0.08
CA CYS A 143 -17.77 9.16 -1.24
C CYS A 143 -19.07 8.35 -1.04
N ARG A 144 -18.95 7.14 -0.49
CA ARG A 144 -20.12 6.29 -0.21
C ARG A 144 -20.99 6.84 0.91
N SER A 145 -20.40 7.26 2.02
CA SER A 145 -21.15 7.84 3.14
C SER A 145 -21.89 9.11 2.75
N LEU A 146 -21.33 9.91 1.85
CA LEU A 146 -21.98 11.13 1.37
C LEU A 146 -23.07 10.86 0.32
N LYS A 147 -22.80 9.96 -0.65
CA LYS A 147 -23.68 9.73 -1.81
C LYS A 147 -24.77 8.70 -1.54
N TYR A 148 -24.41 7.61 -0.85
CA TYR A 148 -25.29 6.47 -0.60
C TYR A 148 -25.77 6.39 0.85
N ARG A 149 -25.29 7.29 1.72
CA ARG A 149 -25.61 7.31 3.17
C ARG A 149 -25.29 5.98 3.88
N GLU A 150 -24.28 5.27 3.36
CA GLU A 150 -23.71 4.09 4.00
C GLU A 150 -22.70 4.54 5.06
N ASN A 151 -23.01 4.35 6.34
CA ASN A 151 -22.15 4.72 7.48
C ASN A 151 -21.54 3.48 8.13
#